data_AF-A0A1V6SUH7-F1
#
_entry.id   AF-A0A1V6SUH7-F1
#
_cell.length_a   1.000
_cell.length_b   1.000
_cell.length_c   1.000
_cell.angle_alpha   90.00
_cell.angle_beta   90.00
_cell.angle_gamma   90.00
#
_symmetry.space_group_name_H-M   'P 1'
#
loop_
_entity.id
_entity.type
_entity.pdbx_description
1 polymer ?
#
loop_
_entity_poly.entity_id
_entity_poly.type
_entity_poly.pdbx_seq_one_letter_code
_entity_poly.pdbx_strand_id
1 'polypeptide(L)'
;MRNTTCHLPNGLTFNVSPVFGGVTFKSADFNAQNNSTFPPGWTIIINTEKPRKTDQKDEPSSEQPRDDDDNFTRFTTPTLTRDSLYISYIVNPPTSEYKPPTSPTRQIAMMLWATLWWYFHEPEPDLHLETAASSMTPPDGRPKGVWRVNIKREGIFKGRNLLQKLERMGLIATEDSSVGLQPIETRDSSSWSTMFVSRRSFWQLDPRLFLFTLAPSRGRPSTPPLRSRNASPGPDGTPIATPQTLAPMEATFHTANMGPFTSVGPFTSGSHLPTYYPPPPLQFTSTNGVRHPVRPKPPHQGEVFYVRYIPSLSQYLSFRVAFVPMTAQGTDSRPGTPVSTAVTSVAQHLTEDISSDLDTLHRWMNVPRVEAMWAEGGPKSVQERFLLHTLTSRHSFPVIGCWDGKPFGYFEIYWVKEDRLGRLVDHVGNYDRGIHLLVGEQEFRGAHRVKVWLSALVHYCFVSDMRTESVLLEPRVDNIKLINYLQKAGFYKEGEVSFPHKHSAIMRIKREYWESPAL
;
A
#
# COMPACT_ATOMS: atom_id res chain seq x y z
N MET A 1 -18.34 16.26 3.47
CA MET A 1 -17.82 14.98 3.00
C MET A 1 -18.00 14.96 1.50
N ARG A 2 -16.92 14.78 0.74
CA ARG A 2 -16.97 14.75 -0.73
C ARG A 2 -17.05 13.33 -1.29
N ASN A 3 -16.32 12.38 -0.70
CA ASN A 3 -16.19 11.04 -1.27
C ASN A 3 -17.23 10.10 -0.66
N THR A 4 -18.25 9.70 -1.43
CA THR A 4 -19.27 8.72 -1.00
C THR A 4 -18.86 7.27 -1.23
N THR A 5 -17.65 7.05 -1.76
CA THR A 5 -17.14 5.72 -2.10
C THR A 5 -15.67 5.63 -1.72
N CYS A 6 -15.27 4.52 -1.11
CA CYS A 6 -13.90 4.21 -0.73
C CYS A 6 -13.41 3.02 -1.56
N HIS A 7 -12.48 3.29 -2.48
CA HIS A 7 -11.85 2.29 -3.34
C HIS A 7 -10.51 1.86 -2.75
N LEU A 8 -10.41 0.62 -2.28
CA LEU A 8 -9.20 0.07 -1.68
C LEU A 8 -8.26 -0.55 -2.73
N PRO A 9 -6.94 -0.61 -2.47
CA PRO A 9 -5.96 -1.12 -3.44
C PRO A 9 -6.05 -2.63 -3.67
N ASN A 10 -6.77 -3.38 -2.83
CA ASN A 10 -7.08 -4.80 -3.06
C ASN A 10 -8.30 -5.03 -3.96
N GLY A 11 -8.90 -3.95 -4.48
CA GLY A 11 -10.05 -3.98 -5.38
C GLY A 11 -11.41 -3.90 -4.68
N LEU A 12 -11.45 -3.91 -3.35
CA LEU A 12 -12.71 -3.79 -2.62
C LEU A 12 -13.24 -2.36 -2.63
N THR A 13 -14.56 -2.24 -2.74
CA THR A 13 -15.24 -0.96 -2.72
C THR A 13 -16.24 -0.87 -1.58
N PHE A 14 -16.22 0.25 -0.86
CA PHE A 14 -17.19 0.54 0.21
C PHE A 14 -17.98 1.81 -0.12
N ASN A 15 -19.30 1.72 -0.04
CA ASN A 15 -20.17 2.88 -0.02
C ASN A 15 -20.10 3.52 1.36
N VAL A 16 -19.89 4.83 1.38
CA VAL A 16 -19.75 5.62 2.61
C VAL A 16 -20.90 6.61 2.69
N SER A 17 -21.76 6.45 3.70
CA SER A 17 -22.98 7.25 3.87
C SER A 17 -23.04 7.88 5.27
N PRO A 18 -23.58 9.10 5.42
CA PRO A 18 -23.68 9.76 6.72
C PRO A 18 -24.65 9.04 7.66
N VAL A 19 -24.33 9.06 8.96
CA VAL A 19 -25.20 8.63 10.06
C VAL A 19 -25.16 9.67 11.18
N PHE A 20 -25.94 9.48 12.25
CA PHE A 20 -25.87 10.37 13.41
C PHE A 20 -24.45 10.38 14.01
N GLY A 21 -23.83 11.56 14.05
CA GLY A 21 -22.47 11.75 14.59
C GLY A 21 -21.32 11.20 13.74
N GLY A 22 -21.56 10.66 12.54
CA GLY A 22 -20.45 10.15 11.73
C GLY A 22 -20.85 9.54 10.39
N VAL A 23 -20.18 8.46 9.99
CA VAL A 23 -20.39 7.80 8.70
C VAL A 23 -20.36 6.28 8.84
N THR A 24 -21.09 5.58 7.97
CA THR A 24 -21.10 4.13 7.87
C THR A 24 -20.52 3.69 6.53
N PHE A 25 -19.67 2.67 6.58
CA PHE A 25 -19.08 1.97 5.46
C PHE A 25 -19.87 0.70 5.21
N LYS A 26 -20.33 0.49 3.97
CA LYS A 26 -21.03 -0.72 3.53
C LYS A 26 -20.32 -1.29 2.31
N SER A 27 -19.94 -2.55 2.36
CA SER A 27 -19.30 -3.21 1.23
C SER A 27 -20.24 -3.20 0.01
N ALA A 28 -19.76 -2.68 -1.12
CA ALA A 28 -20.49 -2.70 -2.38
C ALA A 28 -20.54 -4.12 -2.97
N ASP A 29 -19.56 -4.95 -2.61
CA ASP A 29 -19.31 -6.28 -3.19
C ASP A 29 -19.83 -7.43 -2.32
N PHE A 30 -20.55 -7.16 -1.23
CA PHE A 30 -20.94 -8.18 -0.23
C PHE A 30 -21.80 -9.34 -0.81
N ASN A 31 -22.56 -9.07 -1.88
CA ASN A 31 -23.43 -10.06 -2.52
C ASN A 31 -22.86 -10.61 -3.85
N ALA A 32 -21.70 -10.13 -4.30
CA ALA A 32 -21.05 -10.68 -5.49
C ALA A 32 -20.39 -12.02 -5.11
N GLN A 33 -20.55 -13.05 -5.95
CA GLN A 33 -20.29 -14.48 -5.70
C GLN A 33 -18.82 -14.89 -5.42
N ASN A 34 -17.98 -14.02 -4.85
CA ASN A 34 -16.55 -14.28 -4.65
C ASN A 34 -16.18 -14.38 -3.16
N ASN A 35 -15.43 -15.43 -2.83
CA ASN A 35 -14.92 -15.87 -1.51
C ASN A 35 -13.99 -14.87 -0.76
N SER A 36 -14.26 -13.56 -0.80
CA SER A 36 -13.41 -12.52 -0.22
C SER A 36 -14.22 -11.63 0.72
N THR A 37 -14.26 -11.98 2.01
CA THR A 37 -14.96 -11.18 3.02
C THR A 37 -14.00 -10.27 3.76
N PHE A 38 -14.08 -8.98 3.43
CA PHE A 38 -14.00 -7.94 4.45
C PHE A 38 -15.30 -7.94 5.29
N PRO A 39 -15.32 -7.31 6.47
CA PRO A 39 -16.56 -7.09 7.21
C PRO A 39 -17.63 -6.44 6.31
N PRO A 40 -18.90 -6.91 6.35
CA PRO A 40 -19.99 -6.34 5.54
C PRO A 40 -20.11 -4.81 5.68
N GLY A 41 -19.79 -4.28 6.85
CA GLY A 41 -19.72 -2.85 7.09
C GLY A 41 -19.33 -2.50 8.52
N TRP A 42 -19.05 -1.22 8.75
CA TRP A 42 -18.80 -0.66 10.08
C TRP A 42 -19.23 0.80 10.12
N THR A 43 -19.43 1.32 11.32
CA THR A 43 -19.80 2.72 11.54
C THR A 43 -18.74 3.39 12.40
N ILE A 44 -18.36 4.58 11.99
CA ILE A 44 -17.50 5.47 12.76
C ILE A 44 -18.29 6.69 13.24
N ILE A 45 -17.90 7.20 14.40
CA ILE A 45 -18.25 8.55 14.84
C ILE A 45 -17.05 9.43 14.54
N ILE A 46 -17.30 10.60 13.96
CA ILE A 46 -16.27 11.60 13.66
C ILE A 46 -16.79 12.99 14.00
N ASN A 47 -16.08 13.65 14.90
CA ASN A 47 -16.43 14.94 15.45
C ASN A 47 -15.27 15.91 15.28
N THR A 48 -15.60 17.19 15.12
CA THR A 48 -14.62 18.28 15.02
C THR A 48 -14.73 19.16 16.27
N GLU A 49 -13.67 19.28 17.05
CA GLU A 49 -13.60 20.18 18.23
C GLU A 49 -13.78 21.63 17.78
N LYS A 50 -14.58 22.43 18.49
CA LYS A 50 -14.73 23.86 18.21
C LYS A 50 -13.38 24.58 18.45
N PRO A 51 -13.05 25.62 17.66
CA PRO A 51 -11.85 26.41 17.93
C PRO A 51 -11.99 27.04 19.33
N ARG A 52 -10.98 26.84 20.18
CA ARG A 52 -10.91 27.50 21.49
C ARG A 52 -10.77 29.01 21.24
N LYS A 53 -11.70 29.79 21.78
CA LYS A 53 -11.58 31.25 21.78
C LYS A 53 -10.41 31.63 22.68
N THR A 54 -9.25 31.95 22.11
CA THR A 54 -8.15 32.57 22.85
C THR A 54 -8.53 34.02 23.20
N ASP A 55 -8.40 34.36 24.48
CA ASP A 55 -8.42 35.70 25.09
C ASP A 55 -9.75 36.48 25.13
N GLN A 56 -10.73 35.97 25.89
CA GLN A 56 -11.49 36.88 26.76
C GLN A 56 -10.84 36.82 28.14
N LYS A 57 -10.40 38.01 28.60
CA LYS A 57 -9.77 38.26 29.91
C LYS A 57 -10.36 37.40 31.02
N ASP A 58 -9.49 36.88 31.87
CA ASP A 58 -9.81 36.27 33.15
C ASP A 58 -10.84 37.09 33.93
N GLU A 59 -12.11 36.69 33.88
CA GLU A 59 -13.04 36.88 34.98
C GLU A 59 -13.25 35.52 35.65
N PRO A 60 -13.17 35.43 36.99
CA PRO A 60 -13.36 34.17 37.69
C PRO A 60 -14.87 33.87 37.75
N SER A 61 -15.44 33.29 36.69
CA SER A 61 -16.80 32.78 36.74
C SER A 61 -16.80 31.38 37.35
N SER A 62 -17.29 31.30 38.58
CA SER A 62 -17.65 30.06 39.25
C SER A 62 -18.75 29.34 38.47
N GLU A 63 -18.39 28.40 37.60
CA GLU A 63 -19.37 27.50 36.98
C GLU A 63 -18.88 26.05 36.96
N GLN A 64 -19.81 25.17 37.35
CA GLN A 64 -19.69 23.71 37.36
C GLN A 64 -19.24 23.15 36.00
N PRO A 65 -18.65 21.94 35.94
CA PRO A 65 -18.21 21.35 34.68
C PRO A 65 -19.43 21.12 33.78
N ARG A 66 -19.59 21.98 32.77
CA ARG A 66 -20.60 21.82 31.71
C ARG A 66 -20.22 20.61 30.86
N ASP A 67 -21.22 19.80 30.47
CA ASP A 67 -21.06 18.57 29.68
C ASP A 67 -20.08 18.73 28.50
N ASP A 68 -19.11 17.81 28.39
CA ASP A 68 -18.08 17.76 27.33
C ASP A 68 -18.66 17.71 25.90
N ASP A 69 -19.95 17.38 25.74
CA ASP A 69 -20.63 17.26 24.45
C ASP A 69 -20.84 18.61 23.74
N ASP A 70 -20.84 19.74 24.44
CA ASP A 70 -21.11 21.06 23.83
C ASP A 70 -19.89 21.64 23.09
N ASN A 71 -18.71 21.01 23.23
CA ASN A 71 -17.47 21.47 22.59
C ASN A 71 -17.24 20.91 21.17
N PHE A 72 -18.09 20.01 20.70
CA PHE A 72 -17.92 19.36 19.40
C PHE A 72 -18.93 19.85 18.36
N THR A 73 -18.57 19.74 17.09
CA THR A 73 -19.43 19.99 15.95
C THR A 73 -19.42 18.81 15.00
N ARG A 74 -20.49 18.69 14.21
CA ARG A 74 -20.61 17.68 13.17
C ARG A 74 -19.48 17.84 12.15
N PHE A 75 -18.78 16.74 11.85
CA PHE A 75 -17.79 16.70 10.79
C PHE A 75 -18.39 17.08 9.44
N THR A 76 -17.76 18.01 8.74
CA THR A 76 -18.15 18.46 7.40
C THR A 76 -17.02 18.32 6.41
N THR A 77 -15.84 18.83 6.74
CA THR A 77 -14.60 18.71 6.00
C THR A 77 -13.46 18.45 6.97
N PRO A 78 -12.34 17.84 6.55
CA PRO A 78 -11.18 17.69 7.40
C PRO A 78 -10.70 19.00 7.99
N THR A 79 -10.18 18.94 9.20
CA THR A 79 -9.42 20.00 9.86
C THR A 79 -7.98 19.57 10.07
N LEU A 80 -7.10 20.54 10.36
CA LEU A 80 -5.67 20.27 10.52
C LEU A 80 -5.38 19.29 11.67
N THR A 81 -6.00 19.50 12.84
CA THR A 81 -5.72 18.70 14.06
C THR A 81 -6.94 18.48 14.98
N ARG A 82 -8.11 19.05 14.66
CA ARG A 82 -9.28 19.10 15.56
C ARG A 82 -10.27 17.95 15.35
N ASP A 83 -10.03 17.12 14.35
CA ASP A 83 -10.90 15.99 14.07
C ASP A 83 -10.55 14.81 14.97
N SER A 84 -11.59 14.14 15.46
CA SER A 84 -11.50 13.00 16.35
C SER A 84 -12.46 11.92 15.89
N LEU A 85 -12.00 10.68 15.78
CA LEU A 85 -12.85 9.56 15.36
C LEU A 85 -12.69 8.32 16.25
N TYR A 86 -13.72 7.48 16.24
CA TYR A 86 -13.68 6.12 16.76
C TYR A 86 -14.66 5.20 16.02
N ILE A 87 -14.42 3.88 16.07
CA ILE A 87 -15.36 2.88 15.53
C ILE A 87 -16.44 2.63 16.59
N SER A 88 -17.69 2.95 16.27
CA SER A 88 -18.83 2.77 17.18
C SER A 88 -19.47 1.40 17.03
N TYR A 89 -19.53 0.88 15.81
CA TYR A 89 -20.26 -0.35 15.50
C TYR A 89 -19.64 -1.13 14.34
N ILE A 90 -19.73 -2.45 14.37
CA ILE A 90 -19.21 -3.38 13.35
C ILE A 90 -20.31 -4.36 12.96
N VAL A 91 -20.53 -4.54 11.66
CA VAL A 91 -21.40 -5.59 11.12
C VAL A 91 -20.54 -6.82 10.84
N ASN A 92 -20.79 -7.92 11.55
CA ASN A 92 -20.10 -9.18 11.31
C ASN A 92 -20.84 -10.02 10.26
N PRO A 93 -20.12 -10.80 9.42
CA PRO A 93 -20.74 -11.74 8.51
C PRO A 93 -21.42 -12.90 9.27
N PRO A 94 -22.38 -13.61 8.66
CA PRO A 94 -23.01 -14.78 9.25
C PRO A 94 -21.98 -15.88 9.60
N THR A 95 -22.07 -16.44 10.80
CA THR A 95 -21.18 -17.51 11.30
C THR A 95 -21.36 -18.85 10.58
N SER A 96 -22.46 -19.02 9.84
CA SER A 96 -22.71 -20.17 8.96
C SER A 96 -21.76 -20.20 7.76
N GLU A 97 -21.34 -19.04 7.27
CA GLU A 97 -20.57 -18.91 6.03
C GLU A 97 -19.08 -18.65 6.30
N TYR A 98 -18.75 -17.95 7.39
CA TYR A 98 -17.39 -17.53 7.69
C TYR A 98 -16.97 -17.89 9.11
N LYS A 99 -15.69 -18.26 9.26
CA LYS A 99 -15.10 -18.44 10.58
C LYS A 99 -14.97 -17.08 11.26
N PRO A 100 -15.07 -17.01 12.60
CA PRO A 100 -14.76 -15.79 13.32
C PRO A 100 -13.32 -15.35 13.00
N PRO A 101 -13.03 -14.03 13.05
CA PRO A 101 -11.71 -13.51 12.75
C PRO A 101 -10.67 -14.16 13.68
N THR A 102 -9.59 -14.70 13.10
CA THR A 102 -8.48 -15.29 13.87
C THR A 102 -7.88 -14.28 14.84
N SER A 103 -7.91 -12.99 14.51
CA SER A 103 -7.57 -11.90 15.41
C SER A 103 -8.56 -10.75 15.29
N PRO A 104 -9.46 -10.56 16.28
CA PRO A 104 -10.37 -9.41 16.31
C PRO A 104 -9.63 -8.07 16.23
N THR A 105 -8.45 -7.98 16.84
CA THR A 105 -7.59 -6.78 16.76
C THR A 105 -7.17 -6.47 15.32
N ARG A 106 -6.77 -7.47 14.53
CA ARG A 106 -6.37 -7.24 13.12
C ARG A 106 -7.56 -6.81 12.27
N GLN A 107 -8.74 -7.37 12.51
CA GLN A 107 -9.96 -6.95 11.82
C GLN A 107 -10.28 -5.48 12.13
N ILE A 108 -10.15 -5.06 13.39
CA ILE A 108 -10.30 -3.66 13.80
C ILE A 108 -9.24 -2.76 13.15
N ALA A 109 -7.98 -3.18 13.13
CA ALA A 109 -6.90 -2.45 12.47
C ALA A 109 -7.17 -2.26 10.98
N MET A 110 -7.69 -3.28 10.30
CA MET A 110 -8.10 -3.22 8.89
C MET A 110 -9.23 -2.21 8.65
N MET A 111 -10.27 -2.20 9.49
CA MET A 111 -11.38 -1.23 9.38
C MET A 111 -10.90 0.19 9.66
N LEU A 112 -10.02 0.39 10.66
CA LEU A 112 -9.42 1.69 10.94
C LEU A 112 -8.53 2.14 9.77
N TRP A 113 -7.71 1.26 9.21
CA TRP A 113 -6.88 1.58 8.04
C TRP A 113 -7.73 1.96 6.83
N ALA A 114 -8.82 1.22 6.53
CA ALA A 114 -9.73 1.55 5.44
C ALA A 114 -10.50 2.87 5.69
N THR A 115 -10.81 3.17 6.95
CA THR A 115 -11.38 4.46 7.37
C THR A 115 -10.39 5.61 7.12
N LEU A 116 -9.13 5.43 7.51
CA LEU A 116 -8.07 6.42 7.31
C LEU A 116 -7.73 6.62 5.82
N TRP A 117 -7.79 5.54 5.03
CA TRP A 117 -7.69 5.60 3.57
C TRP A 117 -8.75 6.55 3.03
N TRP A 118 -10.02 6.34 3.38
CA TRP A 118 -11.10 7.24 2.98
C TRP A 118 -10.89 8.69 3.48
N TYR A 119 -10.56 8.86 4.76
CA TYR A 119 -10.40 10.19 5.38
C TYR A 119 -9.28 11.01 4.71
N PHE A 120 -8.11 10.40 4.44
CA PHE A 120 -7.02 11.08 3.76
C PHE A 120 -7.20 11.23 2.23
N HIS A 121 -8.31 10.74 1.68
CA HIS A 121 -8.77 11.10 0.33
C HIS A 121 -9.74 12.29 0.32
N GLU A 122 -10.25 12.74 1.48
CA GLU A 122 -11.00 13.98 1.56
C GLU A 122 -10.08 15.19 1.24
N PRO A 123 -10.63 16.37 0.90
CA PRO A 123 -9.83 17.55 0.58
C PRO A 123 -8.87 17.92 1.70
N GLU A 124 -7.63 18.25 1.32
CA GLU A 124 -6.62 18.77 2.25
C GLU A 124 -7.16 20.03 2.94
N PRO A 125 -7.11 20.11 4.29
CA PRO A 125 -7.43 21.33 5.02
C PRO A 125 -6.36 22.39 4.79
N ASP A 126 -6.62 23.63 5.19
CA ASP A 126 -5.54 24.61 5.27
C ASP A 126 -4.47 24.12 6.26
N LEU A 127 -3.23 24.05 5.79
CA LEU A 127 -2.08 23.59 6.57
C LEU A 127 -1.44 24.72 7.38
N HIS A 128 -1.77 25.98 7.12
CA HIS A 128 -1.16 27.11 7.80
C HIS A 128 -1.64 27.23 9.25
N LEU A 129 -0.69 27.42 10.15
CA LEU A 129 -0.94 27.63 11.58
C LEU A 129 -1.22 29.10 11.87
N GLU A 130 -2.32 29.34 12.56
CA GLU A 130 -2.65 30.64 13.13
C GLU A 130 -2.16 30.68 14.58
N THR A 131 -1.09 31.45 14.80
CA THR A 131 -0.53 31.69 16.13
C THR A 131 -0.36 33.18 16.32
N ALA A 132 -0.32 33.64 17.57
CA ALA A 132 -0.02 35.06 17.86
C ALA A 132 1.28 35.52 17.18
N ALA A 133 2.29 34.64 17.13
CA ALA A 133 3.58 34.90 16.48
C ALA A 133 3.51 34.98 14.94
N SER A 134 2.57 34.29 14.29
CA SER A 134 2.38 34.31 12.83
C SER A 134 1.32 35.31 12.35
N SER A 135 0.75 36.11 13.26
CA SER A 135 -0.32 37.08 12.97
C SER A 135 0.09 38.13 11.92
N MET A 136 1.33 38.60 11.98
CA MET A 136 1.90 39.56 11.03
C MET A 136 2.52 38.91 9.78
N THR A 137 2.61 37.58 9.74
CA THR A 137 3.17 36.86 8.60
C THR A 137 2.11 36.73 7.50
N PRO A 138 2.43 37.08 6.23
CA PRO A 138 1.53 36.86 5.10
C PRO A 138 1.05 35.40 5.03
N PRO A 139 -0.19 35.12 4.60
CA PRO A 139 -0.76 33.77 4.63
C PRO A 139 0.16 32.68 4.09
N ASP A 140 0.74 32.86 2.89
CA ASP A 140 1.61 31.89 2.23
C ASP A 140 2.95 31.65 2.95
N GLY A 141 3.37 32.58 3.79
CA GLY A 141 4.59 32.50 4.59
C GLY A 141 4.38 31.97 6.00
N ARG A 142 3.13 31.71 6.41
CA ARG A 142 2.83 31.20 7.76
C ARG A 142 3.40 29.79 7.95
N PRO A 143 3.79 29.41 9.19
CA PRO A 143 4.21 28.05 9.49
C PRO A 143 3.14 27.03 9.07
N LYS A 144 3.55 25.90 8.53
CA LYS A 144 2.64 24.80 8.17
C LYS A 144 2.64 23.72 9.25
N GLY A 145 1.47 23.29 9.66
CA GLY A 145 1.27 22.17 10.57
C GLY A 145 1.12 20.84 9.84
N VAL A 146 0.95 19.77 10.61
CA VAL A 146 0.77 18.42 10.10
C VAL A 146 -0.72 18.07 10.16
N TRP A 147 -1.30 17.70 9.01
CA TRP A 147 -2.67 17.19 8.97
C TRP A 147 -2.75 15.82 9.64
N ARG A 148 -3.48 15.77 10.75
CA ARG A 148 -3.71 14.56 11.56
C ARG A 148 -5.14 14.46 12.06
N VAL A 149 -5.56 13.24 12.38
CA VAL A 149 -6.84 12.93 13.01
C VAL A 149 -6.59 12.18 14.32
N ASN A 150 -7.33 12.55 15.37
CA ASN A 150 -7.22 11.94 16.69
C ASN A 150 -8.07 10.66 16.77
N ILE A 151 -7.56 9.64 17.45
CA ILE A 151 -8.22 8.36 17.67
C ILE A 151 -8.71 8.33 19.13
N LYS A 152 -10.01 8.50 19.33
CA LYS A 152 -10.60 8.52 20.67
C LYS A 152 -10.71 7.12 21.24
N ARG A 153 -10.42 6.98 22.53
CA ARG A 153 -10.62 5.73 23.30
C ARG A 153 -12.11 5.53 23.64
N GLU A 154 -12.94 5.45 22.61
CA GLU A 154 -14.38 5.30 22.67
C GLU A 154 -14.88 4.16 21.79
N GLY A 155 -16.15 3.78 21.93
CA GLY A 155 -16.75 2.65 21.23
C GLY A 155 -15.92 1.37 21.36
N ILE A 156 -15.56 0.77 20.23
CA ILE A 156 -14.76 -0.46 20.15
C ILE A 156 -13.34 -0.27 20.72
N PHE A 157 -12.81 0.97 20.75
CA PHE A 157 -11.46 1.26 21.24
C PHE A 157 -11.33 1.28 22.77
N LYS A 158 -12.42 1.14 23.53
CA LYS A 158 -12.39 1.03 25.01
C LYS A 158 -11.71 -0.26 25.53
N GLY A 159 -11.44 -1.24 24.65
CA GLY A 159 -10.78 -2.49 25.03
C GLY A 159 -9.39 -2.29 25.66
N ARG A 160 -9.10 -3.04 26.73
CA ARG A 160 -7.93 -2.85 27.63
C ARG A 160 -6.58 -2.65 26.91
N ASN A 161 -6.30 -3.44 25.88
CA ASN A 161 -4.99 -3.48 25.19
C ASN A 161 -5.08 -3.18 23.68
N LEU A 162 -6.19 -2.61 23.21
CA LEU A 162 -6.43 -2.46 21.77
C LEU A 162 -5.56 -1.37 21.15
N LEU A 163 -5.56 -0.15 21.72
CA LEU A 163 -4.77 0.97 21.21
C LEU A 163 -3.27 0.65 21.21
N GLN A 164 -2.77 -0.03 22.25
CA GLN A 164 -1.38 -0.48 22.33
C GLN A 164 -1.01 -1.44 21.19
N LYS A 165 -1.93 -2.34 20.82
CA LYS A 165 -1.69 -3.24 19.68
C LYS A 165 -1.72 -2.49 18.35
N LEU A 166 -2.58 -1.48 18.21
CA LEU A 166 -2.64 -0.64 17.01
C LEU A 166 -1.38 0.23 16.86
N GLU A 167 -0.87 0.76 17.96
CA GLU A 167 0.39 1.51 18.02
C GLU A 167 1.57 0.61 17.65
N ARG A 168 1.66 -0.59 18.23
CA ARG A 168 2.70 -1.59 17.86
C ARG A 168 2.61 -2.08 16.42
N MET A 169 1.46 -1.96 15.78
CA MET A 169 1.29 -2.21 14.33
C MET A 169 1.69 -1.01 13.47
N GLY A 170 2.03 0.13 14.07
CA GLY A 170 2.38 1.39 13.42
C GLY A 170 1.19 2.19 12.90
N LEU A 171 -0.05 1.79 13.19
CA LEU A 171 -1.25 2.42 12.62
C LEU A 171 -1.61 3.74 13.29
N ILE A 172 -1.34 3.83 14.60
CA ILE A 172 -1.59 5.03 15.42
C ILE A 172 -0.33 5.38 16.20
N ALA A 173 -0.20 6.64 16.62
CA ALA A 173 0.92 7.14 17.39
C ALA A 173 0.46 8.00 18.57
N THR A 174 1.37 8.25 19.51
CA THR A 174 1.22 9.21 20.61
C THR A 174 2.48 10.07 20.70
N GLU A 175 2.34 11.30 21.18
CA GLU A 175 3.47 12.19 21.50
C GLU A 175 4.03 11.91 22.90
N ASP A 176 3.28 11.21 23.75
CA ASP A 176 3.74 10.79 25.07
C ASP A 176 4.62 9.55 24.95
N SER A 177 5.94 9.74 24.96
CA SER A 177 6.94 8.67 24.98
C SER A 177 7.33 8.24 26.40
N SER A 178 6.65 8.74 27.43
CA SER A 178 6.96 8.36 28.81
C SER A 178 6.48 6.95 29.13
N VAL A 179 7.11 6.31 30.12
CA VAL A 179 6.65 5.00 30.62
C VAL A 179 5.31 5.11 31.35
N GLY A 180 5.03 6.28 31.95
CA GLY A 180 3.89 6.51 32.82
C GLY A 180 4.09 5.96 34.25
N LEU A 181 3.31 6.48 35.20
CA LEU A 181 3.28 6.02 36.60
C LEU A 181 2.08 5.10 36.91
N GLN A 182 1.13 5.00 35.97
CA GLN A 182 -0.08 4.23 36.20
C GLN A 182 0.15 2.73 35.96
N PRO A 183 -0.39 1.84 36.82
CA PRO A 183 -0.40 0.41 36.56
C PRO A 183 -1.12 0.09 35.24
N ILE A 184 -0.65 -0.91 34.50
CA ILE A 184 -1.27 -1.42 33.26
C ILE A 184 -2.77 -1.77 33.41
N GLU A 185 -3.26 -1.94 34.63
CA GLU A 185 -4.60 -2.45 34.94
C GLU A 185 -5.66 -1.37 35.20
N THR A 186 -5.28 -0.10 35.38
CA THR A 186 -6.27 0.95 35.63
C THR A 186 -7.06 1.25 34.35
N ARG A 187 -8.40 1.23 34.46
CA ARG A 187 -9.29 1.57 33.32
C ARG A 187 -9.07 3.02 32.84
N ASP A 188 -8.50 3.88 33.69
CA ASP A 188 -8.25 5.30 33.47
C ASP A 188 -6.84 5.63 32.97
N SER A 189 -6.28 4.80 32.08
CA SER A 189 -4.98 5.08 31.48
C SER A 189 -5.04 6.30 30.55
N SER A 190 -4.89 7.49 31.14
CA SER A 190 -4.78 8.77 30.43
C SER A 190 -3.67 8.76 29.38
N SER A 191 -2.61 7.97 29.60
CA SER A 191 -1.50 7.78 28.65
C SER A 191 -1.91 7.26 27.26
N TRP A 192 -3.10 6.67 27.12
CA TRP A 192 -3.62 6.18 25.83
C TRP A 192 -4.83 6.99 25.33
N SER A 193 -5.07 8.18 25.90
CA SER A 193 -6.19 9.04 25.52
C SER A 193 -5.87 9.94 24.31
N THR A 194 -4.59 10.22 24.07
CA THR A 194 -4.09 11.15 23.05
C THR A 194 -3.41 10.42 21.89
N MET A 195 -4.16 9.54 21.23
CA MET A 195 -3.68 8.83 20.05
C MET A 195 -4.04 9.60 18.77
N PHE A 196 -3.19 9.56 17.76
CA PHE A 196 -3.47 10.20 16.46
C PHE A 196 -2.86 9.43 15.29
N VAL A 197 -3.27 9.81 14.08
CA VAL A 197 -2.65 9.39 12.83
C VAL A 197 -2.42 10.62 11.97
N SER A 198 -1.18 10.82 11.51
CA SER A 198 -0.87 11.85 10.52
C SER A 198 -1.07 11.34 9.10
N ARG A 199 -1.42 12.22 8.16
CA ARG A 199 -1.52 11.86 6.74
C ARG A 199 -0.21 11.24 6.23
N ARG A 200 0.91 11.87 6.56
CA ARG A 200 2.23 11.44 6.10
C ARG A 200 2.60 10.06 6.62
N SER A 201 2.40 9.78 7.90
CA SER A 201 2.67 8.45 8.45
C SER A 201 1.78 7.39 7.80
N PHE A 202 0.49 7.69 7.59
CA PHE A 202 -0.47 6.78 6.96
C PHE A 202 -0.03 6.34 5.56
N TRP A 203 0.37 7.28 4.71
CA TRP A 203 0.79 6.99 3.33
C TRP A 203 2.15 6.30 3.21
N GLN A 204 2.86 6.11 4.32
CA GLN A 204 4.09 5.34 4.35
C GLN A 204 3.90 3.94 4.95
N LEU A 205 2.66 3.56 5.30
CA LEU A 205 2.33 2.21 5.75
C LEU A 205 2.05 1.30 4.56
N ASP A 206 2.64 0.10 4.59
CA ASP A 206 2.34 -0.91 3.59
C ASP A 206 0.91 -1.47 3.79
N PRO A 207 0.01 -1.37 2.79
CA PRO A 207 -1.36 -1.88 2.90
C PRO A 207 -1.44 -3.38 3.20
N ARG A 208 -0.42 -4.19 2.87
CA ARG A 208 -0.36 -5.64 3.14
C ARG A 208 -0.33 -5.98 4.64
N LEU A 209 0.00 -5.01 5.50
CA LEU A 209 -0.11 -5.16 6.96
C LEU A 209 -1.56 -5.27 7.42
N PHE A 210 -2.49 -4.62 6.70
CA PHE A 210 -3.85 -4.37 7.16
C PHE A 210 -4.91 -5.01 6.27
N LEU A 211 -4.68 -5.12 4.97
CA LEU A 211 -5.63 -5.70 4.03
C LEU A 211 -5.43 -7.22 3.93
N PHE A 212 -6.37 -7.99 4.47
CA PHE A 212 -6.44 -9.45 4.37
C PHE A 212 -7.90 -9.90 4.34
N THR A 213 -8.16 -11.11 3.83
CA THR A 213 -9.51 -11.67 3.74
C THR A 213 -9.85 -12.51 4.96
N LEU A 214 -11.13 -12.63 5.32
CA LEU A 214 -11.58 -13.58 6.34
C LEU A 214 -11.60 -15.02 5.79
N ALA A 215 -11.37 -16.00 6.67
CA ALA A 215 -11.37 -17.41 6.29
C ALA A 215 -12.79 -17.96 6.13
N PRO A 216 -13.14 -18.58 4.98
CA PRO A 216 -14.44 -19.19 4.79
C PRO A 216 -14.63 -20.39 5.72
N SER A 217 -15.85 -20.60 6.18
CA SER A 217 -16.25 -21.81 6.89
C SER A 217 -16.39 -22.93 5.88
N ARG A 218 -15.28 -23.56 5.46
CA ARG A 218 -15.36 -24.80 4.69
C ARG A 218 -16.08 -25.84 5.55
N GLY A 219 -17.30 -26.21 5.16
CA GLY A 219 -17.92 -27.46 5.60
C GLY A 219 -16.91 -28.59 5.42
N ARG A 220 -16.86 -29.53 6.37
CA ARG A 220 -15.95 -30.68 6.30
C ARG A 220 -15.92 -31.22 4.86
N PRO A 221 -14.74 -31.39 4.23
CA PRO A 221 -14.70 -32.25 3.07
C PRO A 221 -15.19 -33.61 3.58
N SER A 222 -16.32 -34.09 3.05
CA SER A 222 -16.64 -35.51 3.13
C SER A 222 -15.42 -36.20 2.55
N THR A 223 -14.63 -36.84 3.41
CA THR A 223 -13.62 -37.79 2.95
C THR A 223 -14.32 -38.73 1.97
N PRO A 224 -13.91 -38.79 0.70
CA PRO A 224 -14.42 -39.83 -0.18
C PRO A 224 -14.08 -41.17 0.50
N PRO A 225 -14.98 -42.17 0.47
CA PRO A 225 -14.71 -43.43 1.12
C PRO A 225 -13.39 -43.94 0.55
N LEU A 226 -12.42 -44.19 1.43
CA LEU A 226 -11.18 -44.84 1.06
C LEU A 226 -11.58 -46.10 0.29
N ARG A 227 -11.24 -46.19 -1.01
CA ARG A 227 -11.29 -47.48 -1.70
C ARG A 227 -10.32 -48.38 -0.96
N SER A 228 -10.86 -49.32 -0.20
CA SER A 228 -10.10 -50.37 0.48
C SER A 228 -9.30 -51.12 -0.56
N ARG A 229 -7.98 -50.93 -0.57
CA ARG A 229 -7.08 -51.92 -1.16
C ARG A 229 -7.18 -53.15 -0.27
N ASN A 230 -7.71 -54.22 -0.83
CA ASN A 230 -7.70 -55.55 -0.24
C ASN A 230 -6.27 -55.91 0.18
N ALA A 231 -6.03 -56.05 1.47
CA ALA A 231 -4.87 -56.73 2.01
C ALA A 231 -5.39 -58.01 2.70
N SER A 232 -4.90 -59.16 2.23
CA SER A 232 -5.22 -60.48 2.74
C SER A 232 -4.76 -60.65 4.20
N PRO A 233 -5.43 -61.49 5.01
CA PRO A 233 -5.15 -61.63 6.43
C PRO A 233 -3.98 -62.60 6.70
N GLY A 234 -3.09 -62.21 7.62
CA GLY A 234 -2.14 -63.10 8.30
C GLY A 234 -2.55 -63.28 9.78
N PRO A 235 -2.28 -64.44 10.41
CA PRO A 235 -2.96 -64.83 11.64
C PRO A 235 -2.21 -64.45 12.94
N ASP A 236 -3.04 -64.27 13.97
CA ASP A 236 -2.81 -64.46 15.42
C ASP A 236 -1.84 -63.57 16.22
N GLY A 237 -2.41 -62.94 17.26
CA GLY A 237 -1.68 -62.35 18.39
C GLY A 237 -2.51 -61.38 19.24
N THR A 238 -3.11 -61.85 20.33
CA THR A 238 -3.85 -61.10 21.38
C THR A 238 -2.98 -60.07 22.15
N PRO A 239 -3.60 -59.09 22.86
CA PRO A 239 -2.97 -57.80 23.17
C PRO A 239 -2.20 -57.80 24.51
N ILE A 240 -1.08 -57.08 24.55
CA ILE A 240 -0.38 -56.72 25.78
C ILE A 240 -0.46 -55.21 25.98
N ALA A 241 -1.02 -54.80 27.12
CA ALA A 241 -1.05 -53.44 27.61
C ALA A 241 0.28 -53.04 28.25
N THR A 242 0.82 -51.86 27.91
CA THR A 242 1.86 -51.11 28.66
C THR A 242 2.02 -49.70 28.05
N PRO A 243 2.58 -48.70 28.76
CA PRO A 243 1.81 -47.55 29.27
C PRO A 243 1.97 -46.28 28.41
N GLN A 244 1.00 -45.38 28.56
CA GLN A 244 1.00 -44.04 27.97
C GLN A 244 2.25 -43.25 28.38
N THR A 245 3.22 -43.20 27.49
CA THR A 245 4.25 -42.15 27.47
C THR A 245 3.67 -40.97 26.71
N LEU A 246 3.49 -39.84 27.41
CA LEU A 246 3.19 -38.55 26.79
C LEU A 246 4.35 -38.17 25.86
N ALA A 247 4.19 -38.44 24.58
CA ALA A 247 5.06 -37.87 23.55
C ALA A 247 4.86 -36.34 23.51
N PRO A 248 5.91 -35.55 23.27
CA PRO A 248 5.77 -34.10 23.09
C PRO A 248 4.79 -33.85 21.95
N MET A 249 3.93 -32.84 22.07
CA MET A 249 3.18 -32.31 20.93
C MET A 249 4.19 -31.83 19.89
N GLU A 250 4.59 -32.71 18.97
CA GLU A 250 5.20 -32.31 17.72
C GLU A 250 4.19 -31.40 17.04
N ALA A 251 4.59 -30.14 16.87
CA ALA A 251 3.91 -29.20 16.01
C ALA A 251 3.83 -29.83 14.62
N THR A 252 2.71 -30.49 14.34
CA THR A 252 2.42 -31.06 13.04
C THR A 252 2.18 -29.87 12.10
N PHE A 253 3.24 -29.42 11.44
CA PHE A 253 3.11 -28.54 10.29
C PHE A 253 2.26 -29.29 9.27
N HIS A 254 1.00 -28.88 9.11
CA HIS A 254 0.12 -29.39 8.07
C HIS A 254 0.64 -28.92 6.70
N THR A 255 1.70 -29.53 6.19
CA THR A 255 2.00 -29.59 4.76
C THR A 255 1.13 -30.69 4.15
N ALA A 256 -0.17 -30.42 4.04
CA ALA A 256 -1.13 -31.32 3.40
C ALA A 256 -1.87 -30.59 2.28
N ASN A 257 -1.70 -31.09 1.05
CA ASN A 257 -2.45 -30.78 -0.17
C ASN A 257 -2.39 -29.33 -0.70
N MET A 258 -1.26 -28.99 -1.36
CA MET A 258 -1.25 -27.90 -2.33
C MET A 258 -2.02 -28.35 -3.59
N GLY A 259 -3.31 -28.01 -3.65
CA GLY A 259 -4.05 -27.92 -4.92
C GLY A 259 -3.48 -26.81 -5.82
N PRO A 260 -3.97 -26.65 -7.06
CA PRO A 260 -3.42 -25.67 -8.00
C PRO A 260 -3.35 -24.28 -7.34
N PHE A 261 -2.15 -23.71 -7.31
CA PHE A 261 -1.81 -22.46 -6.65
C PHE A 261 -2.71 -21.31 -7.12
N THR A 262 -3.66 -20.89 -6.30
CA THR A 262 -4.40 -19.63 -6.45
C THR A 262 -3.66 -18.54 -5.68
N SER A 263 -2.53 -18.06 -6.21
CA SER A 263 -1.78 -16.92 -5.68
C SER A 263 -2.02 -15.73 -6.58
N VAL A 264 -2.82 -14.75 -6.16
CA VAL A 264 -3.36 -13.75 -7.09
C VAL A 264 -3.38 -12.35 -6.48
N GLY A 265 -2.40 -11.53 -6.83
CA GLY A 265 -2.21 -10.17 -6.30
C GLY A 265 -1.59 -10.10 -4.90
N PRO A 266 -0.90 -8.99 -4.54
CA PRO A 266 -0.08 -8.90 -3.32
C PRO A 266 -0.87 -8.95 -2.01
N PHE A 267 -2.20 -8.86 -2.07
CA PHE A 267 -3.11 -8.83 -0.92
C PHE A 267 -3.84 -10.16 -0.69
N THR A 268 -3.63 -11.18 -1.52
CA THR A 268 -4.26 -12.50 -1.32
C THR A 268 -3.34 -13.43 -0.54
N SER A 269 -3.91 -14.13 0.42
CA SER A 269 -3.20 -15.08 1.27
C SER A 269 -4.07 -16.31 1.44
N GLY A 270 -3.56 -17.49 1.07
CA GLY A 270 -4.25 -18.76 1.29
C GLY A 270 -4.47 -19.07 2.79
N SER A 271 -3.70 -18.43 3.67
CA SER A 271 -3.86 -18.53 5.13
C SER A 271 -4.75 -17.45 5.73
N HIS A 272 -5.27 -16.50 4.92
CA HIS A 272 -6.10 -15.39 5.39
C HIS A 272 -5.40 -14.49 6.44
N LEU A 273 -4.06 -14.44 6.39
CA LEU A 273 -3.21 -13.58 7.22
C LEU A 273 -2.58 -12.46 6.37
N PRO A 274 -2.20 -11.33 7.00
CA PRO A 274 -1.42 -10.27 6.36
C PRO A 274 -0.20 -10.83 5.60
N THR A 275 0.03 -10.33 4.39
CA THR A 275 1.12 -10.76 3.49
C THR A 275 2.38 -9.91 3.62
N TYR A 276 2.41 -9.01 4.61
CA TYR A 276 3.59 -8.21 4.90
C TYR A 276 4.60 -8.99 5.74
N TYR A 277 5.85 -8.98 5.28
CA TYR A 277 6.99 -9.52 6.00
C TYR A 277 7.98 -8.39 6.24
N PRO A 278 8.43 -8.16 7.48
CA PRO A 278 9.42 -7.12 7.75
C PRO A 278 10.74 -7.43 7.02
N PRO A 279 11.55 -6.41 6.70
CA PRO A 279 12.80 -6.64 6.01
C PRO A 279 13.72 -7.58 6.81
N PRO A 280 14.34 -8.59 6.16
CA PRO A 280 15.22 -9.52 6.86
C PRO A 280 16.49 -8.81 7.35
N PRO A 281 17.21 -9.43 8.31
CA PRO A 281 18.53 -8.98 8.72
C PRO A 281 19.44 -8.71 7.51
N LEU A 282 20.26 -7.67 7.62
CA LEU A 282 21.06 -7.17 6.51
C LEU A 282 22.11 -8.21 6.06
N GLN A 283 22.01 -8.64 4.81
CA GLN A 283 23.00 -9.47 4.14
C GLN A 283 23.55 -8.71 2.93
N PHE A 284 24.83 -8.87 2.64
CA PHE A 284 25.49 -8.20 1.53
C PHE A 284 25.88 -9.18 0.43
N THR A 285 25.90 -8.66 -0.79
CA THR A 285 26.47 -9.31 -1.97
C THR A 285 27.27 -8.27 -2.76
N SER A 286 27.89 -8.69 -3.86
CA SER A 286 28.61 -7.79 -4.77
C SER A 286 28.22 -8.11 -6.21
N THR A 287 27.80 -7.10 -6.95
CA THR A 287 27.55 -7.17 -8.39
C THR A 287 28.23 -5.99 -9.06
N ASN A 288 28.79 -6.19 -10.25
CA ASN A 288 29.46 -5.13 -11.03
C ASN A 288 30.50 -4.33 -10.23
N GLY A 289 31.22 -4.98 -9.30
CA GLY A 289 32.23 -4.36 -8.45
C GLY A 289 31.69 -3.50 -7.30
N VAL A 290 30.37 -3.48 -7.06
CA VAL A 290 29.75 -2.70 -5.98
C VAL A 290 29.20 -3.63 -4.92
N ARG A 291 29.54 -3.39 -3.65
CA ARG A 291 28.95 -4.08 -2.50
C ARG A 291 27.62 -3.46 -2.11
N HIS A 292 26.55 -4.26 -2.09
CA HIS A 292 25.20 -3.80 -1.78
C HIS A 292 24.40 -4.87 -1.01
N PRO A 293 23.28 -4.51 -0.37
CA PRO A 293 22.40 -5.50 0.24
C PRO A 293 21.86 -6.51 -0.77
N VAL A 294 21.61 -7.74 -0.34
CA VAL A 294 20.85 -8.72 -1.14
C VAL A 294 19.46 -8.15 -1.42
N ARG A 295 19.07 -8.12 -2.70
CA ARG A 295 17.80 -7.54 -3.16
C ARG A 295 16.68 -8.57 -3.12
N PRO A 296 15.45 -8.19 -2.72
CA PRO A 296 14.28 -9.04 -2.94
C PRO A 296 14.06 -9.24 -4.43
N LYS A 297 13.49 -10.39 -4.81
CA LYS A 297 13.06 -10.60 -6.21
C LYS A 297 11.94 -9.61 -6.57
N PRO A 298 11.95 -9.05 -7.79
CA PRO A 298 10.83 -8.25 -8.27
C PRO A 298 9.58 -9.13 -8.51
N PRO A 299 8.40 -8.52 -8.68
CA PRO A 299 7.19 -9.22 -9.10
C PRO A 299 7.39 -9.96 -10.42
N HIS A 300 6.56 -10.97 -10.70
CA HIS A 300 6.66 -11.75 -11.94
C HIS A 300 6.20 -10.95 -13.16
N GLN A 301 6.59 -11.40 -14.36
CA GLN A 301 6.10 -10.79 -15.61
C GLN A 301 4.56 -10.76 -15.65
N GLY A 302 4.00 -9.64 -16.09
CA GLY A 302 2.56 -9.41 -16.11
C GLY A 302 1.92 -9.15 -14.74
N GLU A 303 2.62 -9.38 -13.63
CA GLU A 303 2.08 -9.20 -12.29
C GLU A 303 1.84 -7.71 -12.00
N VAL A 304 0.59 -7.37 -11.68
CA VAL A 304 0.20 -6.05 -11.18
C VAL A 304 0.63 -5.93 -9.72
N PHE A 305 1.59 -5.06 -9.45
CA PHE A 305 2.15 -4.88 -8.10
C PHE A 305 1.67 -3.59 -7.41
N TYR A 306 0.97 -2.72 -8.14
CA TYR A 306 0.45 -1.46 -7.63
C TYR A 306 -0.85 -1.09 -8.32
N VAL A 307 -1.86 -0.70 -7.54
CA VAL A 307 -3.16 -0.19 -8.04
C VAL A 307 -3.64 0.92 -7.11
N ARG A 308 -4.15 2.02 -7.67
CA ARG A 308 -4.84 3.08 -6.93
C ARG A 308 -5.93 3.71 -7.79
N TYR A 309 -7.13 3.86 -7.23
CA TYR A 309 -8.16 4.70 -7.84
C TYR A 309 -7.80 6.17 -7.65
N ILE A 310 -7.93 6.98 -8.70
CA ILE A 310 -7.58 8.40 -8.70
C ILE A 310 -8.87 9.21 -8.82
N PRO A 311 -9.42 9.74 -7.70
CA PRO A 311 -10.69 10.46 -7.71
C PRO A 311 -10.72 11.63 -8.70
N SER A 312 -9.63 12.38 -8.82
CA SER A 312 -9.56 13.56 -9.70
C SER A 312 -9.65 13.23 -11.19
N LEU A 313 -9.38 11.98 -11.56
CA LEU A 313 -9.45 11.49 -12.94
C LEU A 313 -10.58 10.49 -13.15
N SER A 314 -11.18 9.97 -12.07
CA SER A 314 -12.16 8.89 -12.09
C SER A 314 -11.67 7.62 -12.79
N GLN A 315 -10.38 7.29 -12.63
CA GLN A 315 -9.73 6.14 -13.26
C GLN A 315 -8.84 5.39 -12.27
N TYR A 316 -8.63 4.10 -12.53
CA TYR A 316 -7.61 3.31 -11.87
C TYR A 316 -6.25 3.51 -12.54
N LEU A 317 -5.25 3.87 -11.75
CA LEU A 317 -3.85 3.76 -12.12
C LEU A 317 -3.30 2.42 -11.63
N SER A 318 -2.66 1.67 -12.51
CA SER A 318 -1.93 0.45 -12.13
C SER A 318 -0.53 0.40 -12.72
N PHE A 319 0.35 -0.36 -12.05
CA PHE A 319 1.65 -0.73 -12.57
C PHE A 319 1.81 -2.25 -12.53
N ARG A 320 2.28 -2.80 -13.65
CA ARG A 320 2.62 -4.22 -13.77
C ARG A 320 4.01 -4.39 -14.36
N VAL A 321 4.63 -5.53 -14.11
CA VAL A 321 5.89 -5.88 -14.78
C VAL A 321 5.58 -6.15 -16.26
N ALA A 322 6.46 -5.68 -17.14
CA ALA A 322 6.32 -5.94 -18.58
C ALA A 322 6.28 -7.45 -18.86
N PHE A 323 5.54 -7.85 -19.88
CA PHE A 323 5.34 -9.23 -20.27
C PHE A 323 5.82 -9.46 -21.70
N VAL A 324 6.73 -10.42 -21.86
CA VAL A 324 7.14 -10.95 -23.16
C VAL A 324 7.03 -12.48 -23.09
N PRO A 325 6.16 -13.11 -23.89
CA PRO A 325 6.07 -14.56 -23.92
C PRO A 325 7.40 -15.12 -24.44
N MET A 326 7.96 -16.10 -23.75
CA MET A 326 9.05 -16.88 -24.33
C MET A 326 8.47 -17.65 -25.51
N THR A 327 8.86 -17.33 -26.74
CA THR A 327 8.64 -18.24 -27.86
C THR A 327 9.35 -19.53 -27.52
N ALA A 328 8.59 -20.61 -27.32
CA ALA A 328 9.12 -21.94 -27.07
C ALA A 328 10.01 -22.34 -28.26
N GLN A 329 11.33 -22.19 -28.11
CA GLN A 329 12.27 -22.86 -28.99
C GLN A 329 12.22 -24.35 -28.64
N GLY A 330 11.55 -25.15 -29.47
CA GLY A 330 11.63 -26.61 -29.47
C GLY A 330 10.34 -27.33 -29.10
N THR A 331 9.68 -27.87 -30.13
CA THR A 331 8.89 -29.13 -30.17
C THR A 331 8.42 -29.71 -28.82
N ASP A 332 7.20 -29.36 -28.41
CA ASP A 332 6.07 -30.28 -28.24
C ASP A 332 4.94 -29.51 -27.59
N SER A 333 3.77 -29.54 -28.22
CA SER A 333 2.54 -28.91 -27.76
C SER A 333 2.11 -29.47 -26.41
N ARG A 334 2.58 -28.85 -25.31
CA ARG A 334 1.83 -28.81 -24.06
C ARG A 334 0.93 -27.58 -24.10
N PRO A 335 -0.38 -27.71 -23.86
CA PRO A 335 -1.22 -26.53 -23.71
C PRO A 335 -0.64 -25.68 -22.59
N GLY A 336 -0.36 -24.41 -22.89
CA GLY A 336 0.20 -23.46 -21.93
C GLY A 336 -0.60 -23.54 -20.64
N THR A 337 0.10 -23.68 -19.52
CA THR A 337 -0.52 -23.65 -18.20
C THR A 337 -1.37 -22.37 -18.14
N PRO A 338 -2.71 -22.46 -18.04
CA PRO A 338 -3.50 -21.26 -17.90
C PRO A 338 -3.03 -20.57 -16.63
N VAL A 339 -2.65 -19.30 -16.74
CA VAL A 339 -2.48 -18.45 -15.56
C VAL A 339 -3.85 -18.43 -14.89
N SER A 340 -3.99 -19.20 -13.81
CA SER A 340 -5.27 -19.42 -13.15
C SER A 340 -5.75 -18.09 -12.55
N THR A 341 -6.74 -17.48 -13.18
CA THR A 341 -7.38 -16.24 -12.77
C THR A 341 -8.34 -16.51 -11.62
N ALA A 342 -7.87 -16.30 -10.40
CA ALA A 342 -8.72 -16.17 -9.22
C ALA A 342 -8.44 -14.82 -8.55
N VAL A 343 -8.79 -13.71 -9.22
CA VAL A 343 -8.57 -12.36 -8.68
C VAL A 343 -9.85 -11.69 -8.26
N THR A 344 -9.73 -10.73 -7.33
CA THR A 344 -10.77 -9.74 -7.04
C THR A 344 -11.19 -9.01 -8.32
N SER A 345 -12.45 -8.58 -8.39
CA SER A 345 -13.11 -8.04 -9.61
C SER A 345 -12.31 -6.95 -10.33
N VAL A 346 -11.61 -6.08 -9.60
CA VAL A 346 -10.79 -5.00 -10.18
C VAL A 346 -9.58 -5.53 -10.92
N ALA A 347 -8.87 -6.51 -10.37
CA ALA A 347 -7.70 -7.06 -11.05
C ALA A 347 -8.11 -7.94 -12.23
N GLN A 348 -9.25 -8.65 -12.16
CA GLN A 348 -9.77 -9.43 -13.28
C GLN A 348 -10.02 -8.55 -14.53
N HIS A 349 -10.69 -7.39 -14.38
CA HIS A 349 -10.87 -6.42 -15.48
C HIS A 349 -9.55 -5.79 -15.98
N LEU A 350 -8.53 -5.69 -15.13
CA LEU A 350 -7.22 -5.11 -15.49
C LEU A 350 -6.25 -6.15 -16.09
N THR A 351 -6.57 -7.45 -16.04
CA THR A 351 -5.65 -8.54 -16.41
C THR A 351 -6.21 -9.51 -17.46
N GLU A 352 -7.41 -9.29 -17.99
CA GLU A 352 -7.94 -10.10 -19.09
C GLU A 352 -7.01 -9.98 -20.32
N ASP A 353 -6.45 -11.13 -20.72
CA ASP A 353 -5.61 -11.34 -21.91
C ASP A 353 -4.39 -10.39 -22.03
N ILE A 354 -3.44 -10.49 -21.08
CA ILE A 354 -2.18 -9.73 -21.15
C ILE A 354 -1.40 -10.16 -22.41
N SER A 355 -1.55 -9.39 -23.48
CA SER A 355 -0.75 -9.48 -24.69
C SER A 355 0.70 -9.08 -24.41
N SER A 356 1.63 -9.57 -25.23
CA SER A 356 3.03 -9.12 -25.15
C SER A 356 3.15 -7.59 -25.23
N ASP A 357 3.95 -7.00 -24.36
CA ASP A 357 4.25 -5.56 -24.38
C ASP A 357 5.24 -5.16 -25.46
N LEU A 358 5.80 -6.13 -26.19
CA LEU A 358 6.83 -5.89 -27.19
C LEU A 358 6.35 -4.94 -28.29
N ASP A 359 5.16 -5.17 -28.85
CA ASP A 359 4.60 -4.31 -29.90
C ASP A 359 4.31 -2.89 -29.40
N THR A 360 3.79 -2.79 -28.17
CA THR A 360 3.52 -1.51 -27.51
C THR A 360 4.81 -0.72 -27.31
N LEU A 361 5.85 -1.35 -26.74
CA LEU A 361 7.12 -0.69 -26.49
C LEU A 361 7.86 -0.33 -27.79
N HIS A 362 7.87 -1.23 -28.79
CA HIS A 362 8.43 -0.96 -30.11
C HIS A 362 7.78 0.28 -30.74
N ARG A 363 6.45 0.38 -30.72
CA ARG A 363 5.76 1.57 -31.21
C ARG A 363 6.15 2.83 -30.43
N TRP A 364 6.18 2.77 -29.09
CA TRP A 364 6.51 3.93 -28.26
C TRP A 364 7.95 4.42 -28.43
N MET A 365 8.93 3.52 -28.53
CA MET A 365 10.35 3.88 -28.71
C MET A 365 10.63 4.53 -30.06
N ASN A 366 9.83 4.20 -31.09
CA ASN A 366 9.90 4.80 -32.43
C ASN A 366 9.08 6.10 -32.56
N VAL A 367 8.45 6.61 -31.49
CA VAL A 367 7.87 7.96 -31.52
C VAL A 367 9.01 8.98 -31.49
N PRO A 368 9.11 9.94 -32.44
CA PRO A 368 10.27 10.83 -32.56
C PRO A 368 10.67 11.56 -31.26
N ARG A 369 9.67 11.96 -30.47
CA ARG A 369 9.89 12.60 -29.17
C ARG A 369 10.52 11.66 -28.13
N VAL A 370 10.14 10.39 -28.13
CA VAL A 370 10.70 9.38 -27.22
C VAL A 370 12.10 9.01 -27.69
N GLU A 371 12.28 8.77 -28.99
CA GLU A 371 13.57 8.46 -29.61
C GLU A 371 14.61 9.55 -29.35
N ALA A 372 14.24 10.84 -29.44
CA ALA A 372 15.14 11.95 -29.13
C ALA A 372 15.72 11.94 -27.70
N MET A 373 15.06 11.23 -26.77
CA MET A 373 15.46 11.16 -25.36
C MET A 373 16.06 9.81 -24.96
N TRP A 374 15.52 8.72 -25.52
CA TRP A 374 15.92 7.35 -25.20
C TRP A 374 16.94 6.79 -26.19
N ALA A 375 16.92 7.22 -27.45
CA ALA A 375 17.77 6.71 -28.54
C ALA A 375 17.71 5.18 -28.72
N GLU A 376 16.59 4.56 -28.36
CA GLU A 376 16.31 3.13 -28.46
C GLU A 376 15.30 2.82 -29.58
N GLY A 377 15.21 3.67 -30.61
CA GLY A 377 14.39 3.42 -31.81
C GLY A 377 14.96 2.30 -32.69
N GLY A 378 14.18 1.86 -33.69
CA GLY A 378 14.62 0.85 -34.65
C GLY A 378 13.69 -0.38 -34.74
N PRO A 379 14.16 -1.49 -35.36
CA PRO A 379 13.33 -2.66 -35.61
C PRO A 379 12.93 -3.37 -34.30
N LYS A 380 11.80 -4.08 -34.32
CA LYS A 380 11.21 -4.78 -33.16
C LYS A 380 12.19 -5.66 -32.37
N SER A 381 13.21 -6.24 -33.02
CA SER A 381 14.26 -7.03 -32.36
C SER A 381 15.13 -6.23 -31.38
N VAL A 382 15.21 -4.91 -31.55
CA VAL A 382 15.86 -3.99 -30.59
C VAL A 382 15.09 -4.00 -29.27
N GLN A 383 13.76 -3.80 -29.32
CA GLN A 383 12.95 -3.73 -28.10
C GLN A 383 12.74 -5.12 -27.46
N GLU A 384 12.78 -6.19 -28.25
CA GLU A 384 12.78 -7.55 -27.71
C GLU A 384 14.02 -7.80 -26.85
N ARG A 385 15.21 -7.50 -27.40
CA ARG A 385 16.47 -7.61 -26.67
C ARG A 385 16.52 -6.66 -25.47
N PHE A 386 16.02 -5.45 -25.62
CA PHE A 386 15.92 -4.47 -24.53
C PHE A 386 15.05 -5.00 -23.38
N LEU A 387 13.83 -5.48 -23.66
CA LEU A 387 12.95 -6.04 -22.63
C LEU A 387 13.54 -7.29 -21.99
N LEU A 388 14.09 -8.22 -22.76
CA LEU A 388 14.72 -9.43 -22.22
C LEU A 388 15.93 -9.08 -21.33
N HIS A 389 16.71 -8.07 -21.70
CA HIS A 389 17.81 -7.58 -20.88
C HIS A 389 17.31 -7.00 -19.55
N THR A 390 16.30 -6.12 -19.58
CA THR A 390 15.76 -5.51 -18.35
C THR A 390 15.02 -6.54 -17.48
N LEU A 391 14.34 -7.52 -18.08
CA LEU A 391 13.68 -8.62 -17.36
C LEU A 391 14.65 -9.56 -16.64
N THR A 392 15.88 -9.67 -17.13
CA THR A 392 16.94 -10.52 -16.57
C THR A 392 17.97 -9.74 -15.75
N SER A 393 17.77 -8.43 -15.62
CA SER A 393 18.60 -7.55 -14.80
C SER A 393 18.51 -7.92 -13.31
N ARG A 394 19.63 -7.75 -12.59
CA ARG A 394 19.71 -8.02 -11.14
C ARG A 394 19.37 -6.79 -10.29
N HIS A 395 19.44 -5.60 -10.88
CA HIS A 395 19.26 -4.33 -10.17
C HIS A 395 18.08 -3.49 -10.67
N SER A 396 17.45 -3.87 -11.79
CA SER A 396 16.31 -3.17 -12.39
C SER A 396 15.23 -4.15 -12.88
N PHE A 397 14.01 -3.66 -13.07
CA PHE A 397 12.96 -4.42 -13.75
C PHE A 397 12.03 -3.48 -14.56
N PRO A 398 11.46 -3.97 -15.67
CA PRO A 398 10.62 -3.17 -16.56
C PRO A 398 9.19 -3.11 -16.08
N VAL A 399 8.58 -1.93 -16.16
CA VAL A 399 7.25 -1.64 -15.64
C VAL A 399 6.40 -0.98 -16.72
N ILE A 400 5.16 -1.45 -16.86
CA ILE A 400 4.13 -0.84 -17.68
C ILE A 400 3.13 -0.15 -16.76
N GLY A 401 2.91 1.14 -16.99
CA GLY A 401 1.81 1.88 -16.38
C GLY A 401 0.55 1.77 -17.21
N CYS A 402 -0.58 1.56 -16.53
CA CYS A 402 -1.89 1.46 -17.16
C CYS A 402 -2.91 2.41 -16.51
N TRP A 403 -3.81 2.95 -17.34
CA TRP A 403 -5.05 3.62 -16.90
C TRP A 403 -6.23 2.74 -17.27
N ASP A 404 -6.98 2.26 -16.27
CA ASP A 404 -8.09 1.30 -16.46
C ASP A 404 -7.67 0.10 -17.34
N GLY A 405 -6.45 -0.39 -17.13
CA GLY A 405 -5.88 -1.54 -17.85
C GLY A 405 -5.18 -1.17 -19.15
N LYS A 406 -5.47 0.00 -19.74
CA LYS A 406 -4.83 0.47 -20.99
C LYS A 406 -3.39 0.96 -20.74
N PRO A 407 -2.37 0.33 -21.36
CA PRO A 407 -0.98 0.76 -21.22
C PRO A 407 -0.78 2.21 -21.71
N PHE A 408 -0.01 3.01 -20.98
CA PHE A 408 0.27 4.41 -21.35
C PHE A 408 1.76 4.79 -21.35
N GLY A 409 2.56 4.10 -20.54
CA GLY A 409 3.97 4.45 -20.34
C GLY A 409 4.80 3.25 -19.90
N TYR A 410 6.10 3.35 -20.18
CA TYR A 410 7.11 2.40 -19.77
C TYR A 410 8.01 3.06 -18.73
N PHE A 411 8.34 2.30 -17.70
CA PHE A 411 9.18 2.73 -16.59
C PHE A 411 10.18 1.63 -16.25
N GLU A 412 11.29 2.01 -15.63
CA GLU A 412 12.17 1.07 -14.96
C GLU A 412 12.30 1.50 -13.51
N ILE A 413 12.17 0.55 -12.58
CA ILE A 413 12.46 0.82 -11.17
C ILE A 413 13.71 0.04 -10.81
N TYR A 414 14.75 0.74 -10.36
CA TYR A 414 16.06 0.14 -10.15
C TYR A 414 16.67 0.51 -8.79
N TRP A 415 17.73 -0.20 -8.40
CA TRP A 415 18.54 0.10 -7.23
C TRP A 415 19.71 0.99 -7.64
N VAL A 416 19.73 2.24 -7.16
CA VAL A 416 20.71 3.25 -7.64
C VAL A 416 22.13 2.81 -7.36
N LYS A 417 22.37 2.20 -6.19
CA LYS A 417 23.71 1.82 -5.75
C LYS A 417 24.43 0.89 -6.74
N GLU A 418 23.69 0.01 -7.39
CA GLU A 418 24.23 -0.95 -8.38
C GLU A 418 24.23 -0.40 -9.81
N ASP A 419 23.48 0.67 -10.05
CA ASP A 419 23.34 1.29 -11.35
C ASP A 419 24.58 2.13 -11.72
N ARG A 420 24.72 2.45 -13.00
CA ARG A 420 25.74 3.38 -13.51
C ARG A 420 25.61 4.74 -12.82
N LEU A 421 24.40 5.20 -12.53
CA LEU A 421 24.16 6.43 -11.78
C LEU A 421 24.85 6.39 -10.41
N GLY A 422 24.78 5.27 -9.69
CA GLY A 422 25.35 5.14 -8.34
C GLY A 422 26.86 5.30 -8.28
N ARG A 423 27.57 5.20 -9.41
CA ARG A 423 29.01 5.44 -9.53
C ARG A 423 29.37 6.90 -9.74
N LEU A 424 28.40 7.73 -10.11
CA LEU A 424 28.57 9.15 -10.42
C LEU A 424 28.05 10.07 -9.30
N VAL A 425 27.36 9.50 -8.31
CA VAL A 425 26.77 10.25 -7.20
C VAL A 425 27.51 9.91 -5.91
N ASP A 426 28.03 10.93 -5.22
CA ASP A 426 28.89 10.76 -4.04
C ASP A 426 28.20 10.01 -2.88
N HIS A 427 26.89 10.21 -2.71
CA HIS A 427 26.13 9.66 -1.60
C HIS A 427 24.89 8.91 -2.10
N VAL A 428 24.99 7.58 -2.12
CA VAL A 428 23.86 6.69 -2.45
C VAL A 428 23.64 5.71 -1.30
N GLY A 429 22.44 5.79 -0.73
CA GLY A 429 21.96 4.89 0.30
C GLY A 429 21.88 3.46 -0.20
N ASN A 430 21.97 2.51 0.73
CA ASN A 430 21.90 1.09 0.41
C ASN A 430 20.60 0.68 -0.30
N TYR A 431 19.51 1.41 -0.06
CA TYR A 431 18.17 1.11 -0.59
C TYR A 431 17.60 2.24 -1.45
N ASP A 432 18.44 3.19 -1.88
CA ASP A 432 17.98 4.25 -2.79
C ASP A 432 17.47 3.63 -4.10
N ARG A 433 16.28 4.08 -4.53
CA ARG A 433 15.64 3.62 -5.76
C ARG A 433 15.79 4.66 -6.86
N GLY A 434 15.84 4.21 -8.10
CA GLY A 434 15.83 5.09 -9.26
C GLY A 434 14.66 4.77 -10.18
N ILE A 435 14.24 5.76 -10.97
CA ILE A 435 13.16 5.62 -11.94
C ILE A 435 13.61 6.13 -13.31
N HIS A 436 13.54 5.26 -14.32
CA HIS A 436 13.48 5.69 -15.72
C HIS A 436 12.04 5.72 -16.21
N LEU A 437 11.73 6.61 -17.15
CA LEU A 437 10.36 6.81 -17.60
C LEU A 437 10.25 7.28 -19.06
N LEU A 438 9.20 6.81 -19.71
CA LEU A 438 8.63 7.39 -20.91
C LEU A 438 7.11 7.25 -20.88
N VAL A 439 6.43 8.27 -21.40
CA VAL A 439 5.00 8.20 -21.72
C VAL A 439 4.91 8.07 -23.23
N GLY A 440 4.43 6.94 -23.69
CA GLY A 440 4.29 6.61 -25.10
C GLY A 440 2.98 7.15 -25.68
N GLU A 441 1.88 6.97 -24.96
CA GLU A 441 0.56 7.39 -25.42
C GLU A 441 0.33 8.89 -25.27
N GLN A 442 -0.16 9.52 -26.33
CA GLN A 442 -0.37 10.96 -26.36
C GLN A 442 -1.54 11.40 -25.47
N GLU A 443 -2.62 10.61 -25.40
CA GLU A 443 -3.84 10.90 -24.63
C GLU A 443 -3.60 10.96 -23.11
N PHE A 444 -2.55 10.29 -22.62
CA PHE A 444 -2.22 10.19 -21.20
C PHE A 444 -1.14 11.18 -20.75
N ARG A 445 -0.83 12.17 -21.58
CA ARG A 445 0.12 13.24 -21.26
C ARG A 445 -0.56 14.41 -20.56
N GLY A 446 0.23 15.18 -19.80
CA GLY A 446 -0.21 16.44 -19.20
C GLY A 446 0.18 16.53 -17.73
N ALA A 447 0.38 17.75 -17.23
CA ALA A 447 0.82 18.00 -15.86
C ALA A 447 -0.10 17.35 -14.80
N HIS A 448 -1.41 17.32 -15.08
CA HIS A 448 -2.42 16.72 -14.21
C HIS A 448 -2.24 15.20 -14.03
N ARG A 449 -1.74 14.47 -15.04
CA ARG A 449 -1.41 13.04 -14.94
C ARG A 449 0.01 12.78 -14.44
N VAL A 450 0.98 13.61 -14.83
CA VAL A 450 2.40 13.45 -14.44
C VAL A 450 2.55 13.41 -12.93
N LYS A 451 1.95 14.36 -12.20
CA LYS A 451 1.99 14.37 -10.74
C LYS A 451 1.42 13.08 -10.12
N VAL A 452 0.40 12.47 -10.75
CA VAL A 452 -0.30 11.30 -10.23
C VAL A 452 0.52 10.03 -10.39
N TRP A 453 0.97 9.72 -11.61
CA TRP A 453 1.75 8.50 -11.82
C TRP A 453 3.15 8.60 -11.22
N LEU A 454 3.76 9.79 -11.19
CA LEU A 454 5.09 9.96 -10.60
C LEU A 454 5.03 9.76 -9.07
N SER A 455 4.07 10.38 -8.39
CA SER A 455 3.91 10.19 -6.95
C SER A 455 3.49 8.75 -6.60
N ALA A 456 2.80 8.04 -7.49
CA ALA A 456 2.47 6.63 -7.31
C ALA A 456 3.71 5.71 -7.42
N LEU A 457 4.63 5.96 -8.36
CA LEU A 457 5.91 5.24 -8.44
C LEU A 457 6.77 5.51 -7.20
N VAL A 458 6.86 6.76 -6.76
CA VAL A 458 7.57 7.14 -5.52
C VAL A 458 6.95 6.45 -4.30
N HIS A 459 5.62 6.45 -4.20
CA HIS A 459 4.89 5.75 -3.14
C HIS A 459 5.25 4.26 -3.13
N TYR A 460 5.22 3.58 -4.29
CA TYR A 460 5.63 2.19 -4.40
C TYR A 460 7.08 1.97 -3.95
N CYS A 461 8.04 2.81 -4.39
CA CYS A 461 9.43 2.70 -3.96
C CYS A 461 9.57 2.75 -2.43
N PHE A 462 8.81 3.62 -1.76
CA PHE A 462 8.84 3.73 -0.31
C PHE A 462 8.15 2.54 0.40
N VAL A 463 6.99 2.08 -0.05
CA VAL A 463 6.28 1.01 0.69
C VAL A 463 6.77 -0.40 0.33
N SER A 464 7.43 -0.59 -0.82
CA SER A 464 7.96 -1.89 -1.23
C SER A 464 9.14 -2.38 -0.38
N ASP A 465 9.99 -1.47 0.10
CA ASP A 465 11.01 -1.72 1.12
C ASP A 465 11.12 -0.49 2.03
N MET A 466 10.71 -0.64 3.28
CA MET A 466 10.66 0.44 4.28
C MET A 466 12.02 1.06 4.59
N ARG A 467 13.14 0.44 4.18
CA ARG A 467 14.50 0.99 4.33
C ARG A 467 14.88 1.96 3.20
N THR A 468 14.03 2.11 2.18
CA THR A 468 14.23 3.06 1.08
C THR A 468 14.02 4.49 1.61
N GLU A 469 15.08 5.29 1.65
CA GLU A 469 15.04 6.67 2.15
C GLU A 469 14.95 7.72 1.05
N SER A 470 15.32 7.38 -0.19
CA SER A 470 15.19 8.32 -1.31
C SER A 470 14.95 7.64 -2.65
N VAL A 471 14.36 8.41 -3.57
CA VAL A 471 14.14 8.05 -4.96
C VAL A 471 14.80 9.08 -5.87
N LEU A 472 15.53 8.61 -6.88
CA LEU A 472 16.30 9.44 -7.80
C LEU A 472 15.81 9.33 -9.25
N LEU A 473 16.04 10.40 -10.01
CA LEU A 473 15.96 10.44 -11.46
C LEU A 473 17.12 11.27 -12.02
N GLU A 474 17.57 10.92 -13.22
CA GLU A 474 18.66 11.58 -13.94
C GLU A 474 18.25 12.09 -15.35
N PRO A 475 17.23 12.96 -15.46
CA PRO A 475 16.88 13.54 -16.76
C PRO A 475 18.05 14.34 -17.34
N ARG A 476 18.14 14.39 -18.68
CA ARG A 476 19.03 15.33 -19.37
C ARG A 476 18.78 16.76 -18.88
N VAL A 477 19.84 17.54 -18.70
CA VAL A 477 19.76 18.92 -18.18
C VAL A 477 18.89 19.85 -19.05
N ASP A 478 18.79 19.56 -20.35
CA ASP A 478 17.96 20.31 -21.31
C ASP A 478 16.48 19.92 -21.27
N ASN A 479 16.10 18.86 -20.54
CA ASN A 479 14.71 18.49 -20.33
C ASN A 479 14.07 19.30 -19.19
N ILE A 480 14.09 20.63 -19.34
CA ILE A 480 13.56 21.60 -18.37
C ILE A 480 12.11 21.28 -17.99
N LYS A 481 11.32 20.77 -18.94
CA LYS A 481 9.93 20.39 -18.69
C LYS A 481 9.80 19.26 -17.65
N LEU A 482 10.61 18.22 -17.76
CA LEU A 482 10.60 17.11 -16.79
C LEU A 482 11.19 17.56 -15.45
N ILE A 483 12.26 18.36 -15.45
CA ILE A 483 12.84 18.93 -14.23
C ILE A 483 11.80 19.76 -13.46
N ASN A 484 11.03 20.61 -14.15
CA ASN A 484 9.96 21.39 -13.53
C ASN A 484 8.83 20.50 -12.97
N TYR A 485 8.50 19.39 -13.63
CA TYR A 485 7.51 18.44 -13.09
C TYR A 485 8.04 17.74 -11.83
N LEU A 486 9.31 17.36 -11.83
CA LEU A 486 9.96 16.74 -10.68
C LEU A 486 9.97 17.69 -9.48
N GLN A 487 10.34 18.95 -9.68
CA GLN A 487 10.31 19.97 -8.62
C GLN A 487 8.90 20.19 -8.05
N LYS A 488 7.89 20.27 -8.91
CA LYS A 488 6.49 20.37 -8.47
C LYS A 488 6.00 19.12 -7.74
N ALA A 489 6.62 17.96 -7.96
CA ALA A 489 6.33 16.72 -7.26
C ALA A 489 7.14 16.54 -5.96
N GLY A 490 7.99 17.51 -5.59
CA GLY A 490 8.78 17.49 -4.35
C GLY A 490 10.23 17.01 -4.51
N PHE A 491 10.70 16.77 -5.74
CA PHE A 491 12.12 16.48 -5.98
C PHE A 491 12.93 17.78 -5.91
N TYR A 492 14.12 17.72 -5.34
CA TYR A 492 15.11 18.78 -5.47
C TYR A 492 16.22 18.37 -6.44
N LYS A 493 16.84 19.35 -7.09
CA LYS A 493 18.03 19.13 -7.90
C LYS A 493 19.23 19.09 -6.97
N GLU A 494 19.83 17.91 -6.80
CA GLU A 494 21.00 17.69 -5.95
C GLU A 494 22.29 18.13 -6.64
N GLY A 495 22.38 17.96 -7.95
CA GLY A 495 23.56 18.30 -8.74
C GLY A 495 23.42 17.92 -10.21
N GLU A 496 24.54 17.80 -10.90
CA GLU A 496 24.61 17.34 -12.29
C GLU A 496 25.76 16.35 -12.45
N VAL A 497 25.60 15.37 -13.35
CA VAL A 497 26.62 14.37 -13.66
C VAL A 497 26.73 14.17 -15.17
N SER A 498 27.91 13.78 -15.62
CA SER A 498 28.18 13.46 -17.03
C SER A 498 28.26 11.96 -17.24
N PHE A 499 27.29 11.42 -17.98
CA PHE A 499 27.41 10.11 -18.62
C PHE A 499 28.09 10.27 -19.98
N PRO A 500 28.71 9.20 -20.54
CA PRO A 500 29.33 9.27 -21.87
C PRO A 500 28.40 9.75 -23.00
N HIS A 501 27.08 9.57 -22.84
CA HIS A 501 26.07 9.87 -23.84
C HIS A 501 25.13 11.03 -23.46
N LYS A 502 25.22 11.58 -22.23
CA LYS A 502 24.35 12.68 -21.77
C LYS A 502 24.91 13.39 -20.54
N HIS A 503 24.60 14.69 -20.43
CA HIS A 503 24.74 15.43 -19.16
C HIS A 503 23.38 15.49 -18.46
N SER A 504 23.31 15.07 -17.20
CA SER A 504 22.04 14.83 -16.48
C SER A 504 21.95 15.61 -15.18
N ALA A 505 20.77 16.13 -14.87
CA ALA A 505 20.45 16.68 -13.56
C ALA A 505 20.07 15.57 -12.59
N ILE A 506 20.70 15.51 -11.43
CA ILE A 506 20.33 14.57 -10.36
C ILE A 506 19.14 15.14 -9.60
N MET A 507 17.98 14.51 -9.77
CA MET A 507 16.75 14.89 -9.09
C MET A 507 16.46 13.86 -8.00
N ARG A 508 16.40 14.30 -6.74
CA ARG A 508 16.16 13.41 -5.60
C ARG A 508 14.91 13.84 -4.83
N ILE A 509 14.12 12.88 -4.40
CA ILE A 509 13.10 13.06 -3.36
C ILE A 509 13.44 12.18 -2.17
N LYS A 510 13.43 12.74 -0.97
CA LYS A 510 13.63 11.98 0.26
C LYS A 510 12.29 11.63 0.88
N ARG A 511 12.21 10.44 1.49
CA ARG A 511 11.07 9.96 2.27
C ARG A 511 10.66 10.98 3.34
N GLU A 512 11.64 11.65 3.94
CA GLU A 512 11.44 12.65 5.00
C GLU A 512 10.73 13.95 4.54
N TYR A 513 10.56 14.17 3.24
CA TYR A 513 9.88 15.35 2.70
C TYR A 513 8.68 14.96 1.83
N TRP A 514 8.40 13.67 1.70
CA TRP A 514 7.27 13.17 0.93
C TRP A 514 6.02 13.05 1.82
N GLU A 515 4.99 13.83 1.48
CA GLU A 515 3.79 13.97 2.31
C GLU A 515 2.68 12.97 1.99
N SER A 516 2.38 12.76 0.71
CA SER A 516 1.30 11.87 0.27
C SER A 516 1.37 11.65 -1.24
N PRO A 517 0.72 10.60 -1.76
CA PRO A 517 0.50 10.49 -3.19
C PRO A 517 -0.48 11.55 -3.69
N ALA A 518 -0.35 11.94 -4.95
CA ALA A 518 -1.35 12.79 -5.60
C ALA A 518 -2.63 11.99 -5.92
N LEU A 519 -3.78 12.62 -5.63
CA LEU A 519 -5.13 12.08 -5.76
C LEU A 519 -5.88 12.60 -6.99
#